data_AF-A0A6A4Z795-F1
#
_entry.id   AF-A0A6A4Z795-F1
#
_cell.length_a   1.000
_cell.length_b   1.000
_cell.length_c   1.000
_cell.angle_alpha   90.00
_cell.angle_beta   90.00
_cell.angle_gamma   90.00
#
_symmetry.space_group_name_H-M   'P 1'
#
loop_
_entity.id
_entity.type
_entity.pdbx_description
1 polymer ?
#
loop_
_entity_poly.entity_id
_entity_poly.type
_entity_poly.pdbx_seq_one_letter_code
_entity_poly.pdbx_strand_id
1 'polypeptide(L)'
;MTTPPNDEPSTKRQRVGASDATSAAASPLPIASNPPWRPVGEDMMPRIRMPNTVIDDIVAAGVVKDECEGEDLFTLRLVSTNSEAWQVFKRWACSLGNVFLLVRTLHARSEPNAIYPPNGMGYRVDSEARTIVTNMAHFMPADVANGIPEFPDPLKRWRNLVNVENAEVAVTAVVEAISNPSPRFPLIRALEPGTYICHLLYTWRAGLVIVPIFRQ
;
A
#
# COMPACT_ATOMS: atom_id res chain seq x y z
N MET A 1 -55.17 -46.28 -2.62
CA MET A 1 -56.53 -46.71 -2.25
C MET A 1 -56.48 -46.96 -0.76
N THR A 2 -57.19 -46.30 0.16
CA THR A 2 -58.36 -45.42 0.09
C THR A 2 -58.49 -44.83 1.51
N THR A 3 -58.63 -43.51 1.67
CA THR A 3 -59.22 -42.87 2.87
C THR A 3 -60.69 -43.29 3.01
N PRO A 4 -61.37 -43.14 4.18
CA PRO A 4 -62.08 -41.88 4.53
C PRO A 4 -62.35 -41.71 6.07
N PRO A 5 -63.31 -40.89 6.57
CA PRO A 5 -63.21 -39.42 6.79
C PRO A 5 -63.85 -38.97 8.15
N ASN A 6 -64.26 -37.68 8.21
CA ASN A 6 -65.18 -36.98 9.14
C ASN A 6 -64.52 -36.27 10.35
N ASP A 7 -64.83 -35.01 10.72
CA ASP A 7 -66.00 -34.14 10.51
C ASP A 7 -65.62 -32.63 10.45
N GLU A 8 -66.44 -31.85 9.73
CA GLU A 8 -66.62 -30.38 9.80
C GLU A 8 -67.36 -29.96 11.12
N PRO A 9 -67.50 -28.67 11.56
CA PRO A 9 -67.92 -27.53 10.72
C PRO A 9 -67.57 -26.07 11.14
N SER A 10 -67.90 -25.16 10.21
CA SER A 10 -68.53 -23.83 10.36
C SER A 10 -67.91 -22.64 11.14
N THR A 11 -67.52 -21.64 10.34
CA THR A 11 -67.84 -20.19 10.36
C THR A 11 -68.28 -19.45 11.65
N LYS A 12 -67.62 -18.32 11.97
CA LYS A 12 -68.15 -16.94 11.79
C LYS A 12 -67.29 -15.81 12.41
N ARG A 13 -67.19 -14.74 11.61
CA ARG A 13 -66.94 -13.29 11.85
C ARG A 13 -67.08 -12.72 13.29
N GLN A 14 -66.15 -11.82 13.66
CA GLN A 14 -66.36 -10.39 14.00
C GLN A 14 -65.01 -9.78 14.46
N ARG A 15 -64.42 -8.83 13.73
CA ARG A 15 -64.49 -7.35 13.83
C ARG A 15 -64.03 -6.71 15.17
N VAL A 16 -62.89 -6.01 15.04
CA VAL A 16 -62.50 -4.70 15.58
C VAL A 16 -62.23 -4.56 17.08
N GLY A 17 -60.94 -4.41 17.39
CA GLY A 17 -60.44 -3.62 18.52
C GLY A 17 -59.12 -2.99 18.09
N ALA A 18 -59.14 -1.68 17.82
CA ALA A 18 -57.94 -0.89 17.59
C ALA A 18 -57.22 -0.71 18.93
N SER A 19 -55.92 -0.99 18.96
CA SER A 19 -54.99 -0.40 19.93
C SER A 19 -53.65 -0.29 19.27
N ASP A 20 -53.20 0.95 19.14
CA ASP A 20 -51.90 1.37 18.68
C ASP A 20 -50.78 0.66 19.44
N ALA A 21 -49.89 0.01 18.69
CA ALA A 21 -48.52 -0.25 19.10
C ALA A 21 -47.65 -0.22 17.84
N THR A 22 -46.97 0.90 17.69
CA THR A 22 -46.04 1.29 16.64
C THR A 22 -44.93 0.24 16.48
N SER A 23 -45.10 -0.68 15.54
CA SER A 23 -44.01 -1.53 15.05
C SER A 23 -43.38 -0.84 13.83
N ALA A 24 -42.43 0.07 14.11
CA ALA A 24 -41.56 0.59 13.08
C ALA A 24 -40.63 -0.55 12.63
N ALA A 25 -41.03 -1.24 11.56
CA ALA A 25 -40.15 -2.14 10.84
C ALA A 25 -38.92 -1.32 10.40
N ALA A 26 -37.78 -1.60 11.01
CA ALA A 26 -36.50 -1.02 10.60
C ALA A 26 -36.27 -1.39 9.15
N SER A 27 -36.37 -0.39 8.26
CA SER A 27 -36.00 -0.54 6.87
C SER A 27 -34.54 -1.00 6.77
N PRO A 28 -34.17 -1.86 5.81
CA PRO A 28 -32.77 -2.18 5.57
C PRO A 28 -32.02 -0.88 5.31
N LEU A 29 -30.95 -0.63 6.08
CA LEU A 29 -30.07 0.51 5.84
C LEU A 29 -29.65 0.49 4.36
N PRO A 30 -29.71 1.64 3.67
CA PRO A 30 -29.25 1.68 2.29
C PRO A 30 -27.80 1.22 2.26
N ILE A 31 -27.52 0.25 1.38
CA ILE A 31 -26.17 -0.17 1.01
C ILE A 31 -25.38 1.11 0.83
N ALA A 32 -24.40 1.35 1.70
CA ALA A 32 -23.52 2.49 1.60
C ALA A 32 -22.90 2.42 0.20
N SER A 33 -23.40 3.27 -0.69
CA SER A 33 -22.79 3.59 -1.96
C SER A 33 -21.30 3.77 -1.69
N ASN A 34 -20.47 3.00 -2.40
CA ASN A 34 -19.03 3.23 -2.43
C ASN A 34 -18.79 4.74 -2.46
N PRO A 35 -17.97 5.30 -1.54
CA PRO A 35 -17.73 6.73 -1.56
C PRO A 35 -17.24 7.11 -2.96
N PRO A 36 -17.80 8.18 -3.58
CA PRO A 36 -17.34 8.62 -4.88
C PRO A 36 -15.84 8.83 -4.77
N TRP A 37 -15.08 8.22 -5.68
CA TRP A 37 -13.64 8.43 -5.83
C TRP A 37 -13.37 9.94 -5.65
N ARG A 38 -12.76 10.33 -4.52
CA ARG A 38 -12.22 11.69 -4.45
C ARG A 38 -11.20 11.75 -5.58
N PRO A 39 -11.25 12.78 -6.46
CA PRO A 39 -10.12 13.07 -7.31
C PRO A 39 -8.88 13.09 -6.41
N VAL A 40 -7.81 12.42 -6.84
CA VAL A 40 -6.49 12.50 -6.21
C VAL A 40 -6.22 14.00 -6.03
N GLY A 41 -6.32 14.50 -4.80
CA GLY A 41 -6.24 15.94 -4.54
C GLY A 41 -4.90 16.47 -5.04
N GLU A 42 -4.84 17.72 -5.47
CA GLU A 42 -3.60 18.40 -5.89
C GLU A 42 -2.46 18.29 -4.85
N ASP A 43 -2.80 18.01 -3.58
CA ASP A 43 -1.90 17.73 -2.47
C ASP A 43 -1.15 16.37 -2.57
N MET A 44 -1.50 15.50 -3.52
CA MET A 44 -0.79 14.24 -3.77
C MET A 44 0.24 14.34 -4.90
N MET A 45 0.35 15.48 -5.59
CA MET A 45 1.28 15.62 -6.70
C MET A 45 2.70 15.88 -6.19
N PRO A 46 3.70 15.07 -6.60
CA PRO A 46 5.08 15.33 -6.23
C PRO A 46 5.53 16.65 -6.86
N ARG A 47 5.94 17.59 -6.02
CA ARG A 47 6.34 18.95 -6.45
C ARG A 47 7.83 19.04 -6.75
N ILE A 48 8.63 18.16 -6.15
CA ILE A 48 10.09 18.18 -6.25
C ILE A 48 10.54 17.45 -7.52
N ARG A 49 11.35 18.15 -8.32
CA ARG A 49 12.06 17.59 -9.47
C ARG A 49 13.46 17.16 -9.01
N MET A 50 13.87 15.96 -9.42
CA MET A 50 15.25 15.52 -9.21
C MET A 50 16.20 16.37 -10.06
N PRO A 51 17.28 16.94 -9.51
CA PRO A 51 18.27 17.67 -10.28
C PRO A 51 18.93 16.77 -11.34
N ASN A 52 19.21 17.31 -12.53
CA ASN A 52 19.87 16.54 -13.60
C ASN A 52 21.21 15.96 -13.14
N THR A 53 21.98 16.67 -12.31
CA THR A 53 23.24 16.16 -11.76
C THR A 53 23.06 14.87 -10.98
N VAL A 54 21.96 14.73 -10.22
CA VAL A 54 21.66 13.49 -9.48
C VAL A 54 21.24 12.37 -10.43
N ILE A 55 20.50 12.70 -11.49
CA ILE A 55 20.13 11.74 -12.55
C ILE A 55 21.40 11.23 -13.24
N ASP A 56 22.29 12.14 -13.63
CA ASP A 56 23.55 11.84 -14.31
C ASP A 56 24.45 10.96 -13.43
N ASP A 57 24.55 11.27 -12.13
CA ASP A 57 25.29 10.45 -11.17
C ASP A 57 24.70 9.03 -11.01
N ILE A 58 23.37 8.89 -11.03
CA ILE A 58 22.69 7.59 -10.99
C ILE A 58 22.96 6.79 -12.27
N VAL A 59 22.91 7.44 -13.44
CA VAL A 59 23.20 6.81 -14.73
C VAL A 59 24.67 6.39 -14.81
N ALA A 60 25.59 7.24 -14.34
CA ALA A 60 27.01 6.93 -14.24
C ALA A 60 27.29 5.72 -13.34
N ALA A 61 26.46 5.50 -12.31
CA ALA A 61 26.48 4.32 -11.46
C ALA A 61 25.85 3.06 -12.11
N GLY A 62 25.59 3.08 -13.42
CA GLY A 62 25.19 1.91 -14.21
C GLY A 62 23.68 1.68 -14.31
N VAL A 63 22.85 2.66 -13.92
CA VAL A 63 21.39 2.58 -14.10
C VAL A 63 20.99 3.04 -15.50
N VAL A 64 20.15 2.26 -16.17
CA VAL A 64 19.51 2.68 -17.41
C VAL A 64 18.38 3.65 -17.08
N LYS A 65 18.41 4.82 -17.71
CA LYS A 65 17.31 5.80 -17.70
C LYS A 65 16.40 5.51 -18.88
N ASP A 66 15.15 5.15 -18.59
CA ASP A 66 14.11 4.99 -19.60
C ASP A 66 13.34 6.31 -19.70
N GLU A 67 13.27 6.90 -20.89
CA GLU A 67 12.48 8.11 -21.16
C GLU A 67 11.16 7.73 -21.84
N CYS A 68 10.08 8.42 -21.48
CA CYS A 68 8.81 8.28 -22.19
C CYS A 68 8.82 9.20 -23.42
N GLU A 69 8.74 8.62 -24.61
CA GLU A 69 8.74 9.39 -25.86
C GLU A 69 7.64 10.46 -25.87
N GLY A 70 8.03 11.70 -26.15
CA GLY A 70 7.11 12.84 -26.23
C GLY A 70 6.72 13.45 -24.88
N GLU A 71 7.22 12.93 -23.76
CA GLU A 71 6.93 13.44 -22.41
C GLU A 71 8.22 13.78 -21.65
N ASP A 72 8.20 14.84 -20.82
CA ASP A 72 9.28 15.11 -19.84
C ASP A 72 9.11 14.17 -18.63
N LEU A 73 9.07 12.85 -18.88
CA LEU A 73 8.97 11.80 -17.87
C LEU A 73 10.11 10.80 -18.04
N PHE A 74 10.72 10.39 -16.94
CA PHE A 74 11.75 9.35 -16.93
C PHE A 74 11.53 8.31 -15.83
N THR A 75 12.08 7.11 -16.04
CA THR A 75 12.16 6.05 -15.03
C THR A 75 13.62 5.67 -14.80
N LEU A 76 14.01 5.57 -13.53
CA LEU A 76 15.30 5.03 -13.09
C LEU A 76 15.04 3.72 -12.35
N ARG A 77 15.50 2.60 -12.90
CA ARG A 77 15.36 1.27 -12.30
C ARG A 77 16.67 0.85 -11.63
N LEU A 78 16.69 0.94 -10.31
CA LEU A 78 17.83 0.49 -9.51
C LEU A 78 17.80 -1.02 -9.34
N VAL A 79 19.00 -1.62 -9.27
CA VAL A 79 19.17 -3.07 -9.14
C VAL A 79 19.03 -3.57 -7.70
N SER A 80 19.33 -2.73 -6.70
CA SER A 80 19.35 -3.12 -5.29
C SER A 80 19.47 -1.89 -4.37
N THR A 81 19.00 -2.02 -3.13
CA THR A 81 19.24 -1.07 -2.03
C THR A 81 20.69 -1.08 -1.51
N ASN A 82 21.54 -1.97 -2.04
CA ASN A 82 22.98 -1.98 -1.77
C ASN A 82 23.80 -1.39 -2.93
N SER A 83 23.16 -0.99 -4.04
CA SER A 83 23.85 -0.47 -5.21
C SER A 83 24.39 0.96 -5.00
N GLU A 84 25.43 1.33 -5.73
CA GLU A 84 25.97 2.70 -5.71
C GLU A 84 24.92 3.74 -6.12
N ALA A 85 24.17 3.45 -7.19
CA ALA A 85 23.05 4.26 -7.63
C ALA A 85 22.01 4.50 -6.52
N TRP A 86 21.73 3.48 -5.70
CA TRP A 86 20.83 3.65 -4.57
C TRP A 86 21.42 4.57 -3.51
N GLN A 87 22.72 4.48 -3.24
CA GLN A 87 23.36 5.39 -2.29
C GLN A 87 23.34 6.84 -2.79
N VAL A 88 23.49 7.08 -4.11
CA VAL A 88 23.32 8.41 -4.71
C VAL A 88 21.89 8.92 -4.49
N PHE A 89 20.89 8.12 -4.86
CA PHE A 89 19.48 8.47 -4.68
C PHE A 89 19.11 8.71 -3.22
N LYS A 90 19.51 7.81 -2.32
CA LYS A 90 19.26 7.89 -0.88
C LYS A 90 19.89 9.15 -0.29
N ARG A 91 21.16 9.43 -0.57
CA ARG A 91 21.83 10.65 -0.07
C ARG A 91 21.12 11.92 -0.50
N TRP A 92 20.73 11.99 -1.78
CA TRP A 92 19.98 13.13 -2.30
C TRP A 92 18.58 13.23 -1.66
N ALA A 93 17.82 12.14 -1.59
CA ALA A 93 16.48 12.16 -0.99
C ALA A 93 16.52 12.56 0.50
N CYS A 94 17.50 12.06 1.26
CA CYS A 94 17.71 12.43 2.67
C CYS A 94 18.07 13.91 2.85
N SER A 95 18.71 14.57 1.87
CA SER A 95 19.10 15.98 1.99
C SER A 95 17.94 16.96 1.81
N LEU A 96 16.77 16.49 1.38
CA LEU A 96 15.58 17.33 1.14
C LEU A 96 14.86 17.75 2.43
N GLY A 97 15.13 17.08 3.56
CA GLY A 97 14.46 17.34 4.83
C GLY A 97 12.98 16.94 4.84
N ASN A 98 12.12 17.79 5.39
CA ASN A 98 10.69 17.54 5.57
C ASN A 98 9.90 17.76 4.28
N VAL A 99 10.08 16.83 3.34
CA VAL A 99 9.35 16.77 2.08
C VAL A 99 8.54 15.49 2.02
N PHE A 100 7.28 15.62 1.60
CA PHE A 100 6.44 14.48 1.29
C PHE A 100 6.98 13.72 0.09
N LEU A 101 7.28 12.44 0.27
CA LEU A 101 7.63 11.53 -0.81
C LEU A 101 6.48 10.58 -1.10
N LEU A 102 6.04 10.57 -2.36
CA LEU A 102 4.99 9.70 -2.83
C LEU A 102 5.53 8.29 -3.09
N VAL A 103 5.16 7.35 -2.23
CA VAL A 103 5.63 5.96 -2.22
C VAL A 103 4.49 5.01 -2.61
N ARG A 104 4.82 4.05 -3.47
CA ARG A 104 3.96 2.93 -3.85
C ARG A 104 4.76 1.63 -3.80
N THR A 105 4.09 0.53 -3.46
CA THR A 105 4.63 -0.82 -3.68
C THR A 105 4.04 -1.43 -4.95
N LEU A 106 4.83 -2.25 -5.62
CA LEU A 106 4.38 -3.07 -6.75
C LEU A 106 5.05 -4.43 -6.66
N HIS A 107 4.27 -5.50 -6.56
CA HIS A 107 4.80 -6.85 -6.78
C HIS A 107 4.73 -7.19 -8.27
N ALA A 108 5.89 -7.33 -8.90
CA ALA A 108 6.02 -7.74 -10.29
C ALA A 108 7.14 -8.79 -10.42
N ARG A 109 6.87 -9.86 -11.17
CA ARG A 109 7.89 -10.86 -11.52
C ARG A 109 8.79 -10.35 -12.64
N SER A 110 9.54 -9.30 -12.38
CA SER A 110 10.41 -8.63 -13.37
C SER A 110 11.90 -8.79 -13.11
N GLU A 111 12.30 -9.26 -11.92
CA GLU A 111 13.69 -9.53 -11.57
C GLU A 111 14.09 -10.94 -12.02
N PRO A 112 14.94 -11.10 -13.05
CA PRO A 112 15.16 -12.38 -13.73
C PRO A 112 15.80 -13.46 -12.86
N ASN A 113 16.55 -13.06 -11.84
CA ASN A 113 17.30 -13.97 -10.96
C ASN A 113 16.79 -13.95 -9.50
N ALA A 114 15.64 -13.33 -9.24
CA ALA A 114 15.11 -13.24 -7.89
C ALA A 114 14.44 -14.56 -7.46
N ILE A 115 14.60 -14.89 -6.18
CA ILE A 115 13.74 -15.86 -5.51
C ILE A 115 12.41 -15.17 -5.24
N TYR A 116 11.31 -15.77 -5.66
CA TYR A 116 9.97 -15.20 -5.47
C TYR A 116 9.20 -15.92 -4.36
N PRO A 117 8.25 -15.23 -3.70
CA PRO A 117 7.31 -15.88 -2.81
C PRO A 117 6.59 -17.03 -3.54
N PRO A 118 6.27 -18.12 -2.84
CA PRO A 118 5.51 -19.22 -3.42
C PRO A 118 4.24 -18.77 -4.14
N ASN A 119 3.82 -19.54 -5.15
CA ASN A 119 2.71 -19.19 -6.02
C ASN A 119 1.44 -18.82 -5.22
N GLY A 120 0.79 -17.73 -5.63
CA GLY A 120 -0.41 -17.21 -4.96
C GLY A 120 -0.15 -16.32 -3.73
N MET A 121 1.09 -16.23 -3.22
CA MET A 121 1.39 -15.36 -2.07
C MET A 121 1.76 -13.92 -2.44
N GLY A 122 2.17 -13.65 -3.68
CA GLY A 122 2.66 -12.32 -4.09
C GLY A 122 1.73 -11.15 -3.72
N TYR A 123 0.42 -11.28 -3.95
CA TYR A 123 -0.55 -10.25 -3.58
C TYR A 123 -0.63 -10.02 -2.06
N ARG A 124 -0.54 -11.09 -1.26
CA ARG A 124 -0.64 -10.99 0.20
C ARG A 124 0.64 -10.41 0.81
N VAL A 125 1.79 -10.79 0.25
CA VAL A 125 3.11 -10.21 0.58
C VAL A 125 3.12 -8.71 0.24
N ASP A 126 2.65 -8.33 -0.94
CA ASP A 126 2.50 -6.93 -1.34
C ASP A 126 1.54 -6.16 -0.41
N SER A 127 0.43 -6.79 0.00
CA SER A 127 -0.51 -6.19 0.94
C SER A 127 0.13 -5.87 2.30
N GLU A 128 1.01 -6.73 2.81
CA GLU A 128 1.76 -6.42 4.04
C GLU A 128 2.74 -5.27 3.82
N ALA A 129 3.47 -5.25 2.70
CA ALA A 129 4.40 -4.17 2.37
C ALA A 129 3.66 -2.82 2.27
N ARG A 130 2.50 -2.76 1.61
CA ARG A 130 1.65 -1.54 1.58
C ARG A 130 1.17 -1.12 2.96
N THR A 131 0.90 -2.09 3.83
CA THR A 131 0.48 -1.81 5.21
C THR A 131 1.62 -1.20 6.00
N ILE A 132 2.85 -1.69 5.83
CA ILE A 132 4.06 -1.08 6.41
C ILE A 132 4.20 0.37 5.95
N VAL A 133 4.24 0.63 4.63
CA VAL A 133 4.34 2.00 4.09
C VAL A 133 3.24 2.91 4.66
N THR A 134 2.00 2.44 4.70
CA THR A 134 0.86 3.22 5.20
C THR A 134 0.99 3.58 6.68
N ASN A 135 1.48 2.66 7.51
CA ASN A 135 1.60 2.90 8.95
C ASN A 135 2.86 3.71 9.31
N MET A 136 3.90 3.68 8.46
CA MET A 136 5.10 4.52 8.61
C MET A 136 4.96 5.92 8.02
N ALA A 137 3.88 6.20 7.30
CA ALA A 137 3.72 7.43 6.52
C ALA A 137 3.98 8.71 7.31
N HIS A 138 3.60 8.73 8.60
CA HIS A 138 3.67 9.91 9.46
C HIS A 138 4.91 9.96 10.37
N PHE A 139 5.81 8.98 10.27
CA PHE A 139 7.01 9.00 11.10
C PHE A 139 7.99 10.04 10.60
N MET A 140 8.64 10.69 11.56
CA MET A 140 9.75 11.59 11.38
C MET A 140 11.06 10.88 11.73
N PRO A 141 12.23 11.40 11.31
CA PRO A 141 13.52 10.79 11.63
C PRO A 141 13.73 10.53 13.14
N ALA A 142 13.19 11.40 13.99
CA ALA A 142 13.26 11.24 15.45
C ALA A 142 12.50 10.00 15.97
N ASP A 143 11.39 9.62 15.32
CA ASP A 143 10.58 8.46 15.72
C ASP A 143 11.28 7.13 15.42
N VAL A 144 12.21 7.13 14.47
CA VAL A 144 12.93 5.95 13.97
C VAL A 144 14.43 5.96 14.29
N ALA A 145 14.90 6.97 15.04
CA ALA A 145 16.32 7.14 15.37
C ALA A 145 16.91 5.95 16.15
N ASN A 146 16.06 5.22 16.89
CA ASN A 146 16.43 4.05 17.69
C ASN A 146 15.96 2.72 17.05
N GLY A 147 15.69 2.72 15.74
CA GLY A 147 15.14 1.58 15.00
C GLY A 147 13.66 1.73 14.67
N ILE A 148 13.08 0.72 14.01
CA ILE A 148 11.68 0.74 13.60
C ILE A 148 10.78 0.56 14.83
N PRO A 149 9.92 1.54 15.16
CA PRO A 149 9.05 1.44 16.32
C PRO A 149 7.94 0.42 16.08
N GLU A 150 7.30 -0.01 17.16
CA GLU A 150 6.13 -0.90 17.05
C GLU A 150 4.95 -0.19 16.40
N PHE A 151 4.24 -0.91 15.52
CA PHE A 151 3.08 -0.38 14.84
C PHE A 151 1.84 -0.38 15.77
N PRO A 152 1.01 0.68 15.73
CA PRO A 152 -0.15 0.81 16.60
C PRO A 152 -1.23 -0.26 16.34
N ASP A 153 -2.04 -0.52 17.36
CA ASP A 153 -3.25 -1.34 17.26
C ASP A 153 -4.52 -0.48 17.19
N PRO A 154 -5.44 -0.75 16.23
CA PRO A 154 -5.28 -1.64 15.09
C PRO A 154 -4.37 -1.04 13.99
N LEU A 155 -3.76 -1.89 13.17
CA LEU A 155 -3.03 -1.44 11.97
C LEU A 155 -3.95 -0.64 11.05
N LYS A 156 -3.46 0.49 10.52
CA LYS A 156 -4.18 1.25 9.50
C LYS A 156 -4.32 0.41 8.23
N ARG A 157 -5.51 0.44 7.63
CA ARG A 157 -5.76 -0.21 6.33
C ARG A 157 -4.85 0.40 5.27
N TRP A 158 -4.19 -0.46 4.50
CA TRP A 158 -3.26 -0.04 3.47
C TRP A 158 -3.91 0.81 2.37
N ARG A 159 -3.11 1.72 1.80
CA ARG A 159 -3.46 2.52 0.62
C ARG A 159 -2.54 2.12 -0.55
N ASN A 160 -3.03 2.27 -1.78
CA ASN A 160 -2.24 1.96 -2.99
C ASN A 160 -1.08 2.95 -3.20
N LEU A 161 -1.24 4.17 -2.69
CA LEU A 161 -0.35 5.29 -2.91
C LEU A 161 -0.33 6.12 -1.63
N VAL A 162 0.86 6.38 -1.10
CA VAL A 162 1.05 6.96 0.23
C VAL A 162 2.05 8.10 0.15
N ASN A 163 1.69 9.27 0.70
CA ASN A 163 2.66 10.31 0.99
C ASN A 163 3.33 9.99 2.32
N VAL A 164 4.61 9.68 2.30
CA VAL A 164 5.45 9.60 3.51
C VAL A 164 5.95 11.01 3.79
N GLU A 165 5.70 11.52 4.99
CA GLU A 165 5.87 12.95 5.34
C GLU A 165 7.33 13.43 5.28
N ASN A 166 8.27 12.50 5.39
CA ASN A 166 9.68 12.79 5.36
C ASN A 166 10.43 11.85 4.40
N ALA A 167 11.21 12.44 3.49
CA ALA A 167 11.92 11.72 2.44
C ALA A 167 13.00 10.78 3.00
N GLU A 168 13.70 11.15 4.08
CA GLU A 168 14.66 10.28 4.75
C GLU A 168 13.96 9.03 5.28
N VAL A 169 12.86 9.18 6.00
CA VAL A 169 12.06 8.03 6.51
C VAL A 169 11.60 7.13 5.36
N ALA A 170 11.14 7.74 4.26
CA ALA A 170 10.66 7.04 3.08
C ALA A 170 11.74 6.17 2.40
N VAL A 171 12.99 6.63 2.32
CA VAL A 171 14.08 5.89 1.65
C VAL A 171 14.95 5.11 2.63
N THR A 172 14.72 5.21 3.93
CA THR A 172 15.50 4.47 4.96
C THR A 172 14.61 3.54 5.76
N ALA A 173 13.88 4.08 6.72
CA ALA A 173 13.09 3.31 7.67
C ALA A 173 12.02 2.45 6.98
N VAL A 174 11.38 2.93 5.92
CA VAL A 174 10.42 2.13 5.13
C VAL A 174 11.09 0.93 4.47
N VAL A 175 12.26 1.14 3.87
CA VAL A 175 13.05 0.05 3.25
C VAL A 175 13.45 -0.99 4.30
N GLU A 176 13.95 -0.53 5.44
CA GLU A 176 14.33 -1.35 6.59
C GLU A 176 13.14 -2.17 7.10
N ALA A 177 12.01 -1.53 7.36
CA ALA A 177 10.82 -2.17 7.92
C ALA A 177 10.20 -3.20 6.97
N ILE A 178 10.27 -2.99 5.66
CA ILE A 178 9.82 -3.99 4.68
C ILE A 178 10.82 -5.15 4.61
N SER A 179 12.10 -4.85 4.57
CA SER A 179 13.15 -5.87 4.43
C SER A 179 13.29 -6.74 5.68
N ASN A 180 13.04 -6.18 6.87
CA ASN A 180 13.07 -6.85 8.17
C ASN A 180 11.81 -6.54 8.98
N PRO A 181 10.68 -7.18 8.64
CA PRO A 181 9.39 -6.84 9.23
C PRO A 181 9.25 -7.25 10.69
N SER A 182 8.51 -6.42 11.43
CA SER A 182 7.99 -6.76 12.75
C SER A 182 7.17 -8.06 12.73
N PRO A 183 7.05 -8.79 13.87
CA PRO A 183 6.18 -9.95 14.02
C PRO A 183 4.73 -9.77 13.54
N ARG A 184 4.27 -8.52 13.41
CA ARG A 184 2.93 -8.17 12.92
C ARG A 184 2.71 -8.40 11.42
N PHE A 185 3.77 -8.63 10.64
CA PHE A 185 3.70 -8.93 9.21
C PHE A 185 4.25 -10.34 8.96
N PRO A 186 3.48 -11.37 9.35
CA PRO A 186 3.95 -12.75 9.36
C PRO A 186 4.27 -13.29 7.97
N LEU A 187 3.64 -12.79 6.90
CA LEU A 187 3.86 -13.34 5.56
C LEU A 187 5.22 -12.93 5.03
N ILE A 188 5.59 -11.65 5.10
CA ILE A 188 6.93 -11.19 4.73
C ILE A 188 7.97 -11.82 5.65
N ARG A 189 7.69 -11.87 6.96
CA ARG A 189 8.63 -12.42 7.94
C ARG A 189 8.96 -13.89 7.70
N ALA A 190 7.99 -14.67 7.22
CA ALA A 190 8.15 -16.08 6.93
C ALA A 190 8.89 -16.37 5.61
N LEU A 191 9.18 -15.36 4.79
CA LEU A 191 10.00 -15.53 3.60
C LEU A 191 11.46 -15.83 3.97
N GLU A 192 12.13 -16.62 3.14
CA GLU A 192 13.56 -16.87 3.27
C GLU A 192 14.35 -15.58 2.97
N PRO A 193 15.48 -15.32 3.67
CA PRO A 193 16.39 -14.25 3.30
C PRO A 193 16.77 -14.29 1.82
N GLY A 194 16.84 -13.13 1.16
CA GLY A 194 17.06 -12.99 -0.27
C GLY A 194 15.80 -13.15 -1.14
N THR A 195 14.64 -13.48 -0.57
CA THR A 195 13.38 -13.53 -1.33
C THR A 195 12.91 -12.12 -1.68
N TYR A 196 12.55 -11.90 -2.94
CA TYR A 196 11.93 -10.67 -3.43
C TYR A 196 10.57 -10.44 -2.77
N ILE A 197 10.33 -9.23 -2.30
CA ILE A 197 9.08 -8.83 -1.65
C ILE A 197 8.24 -8.02 -2.64
N CYS A 198 8.75 -6.86 -3.07
CA CYS A 198 8.11 -5.93 -3.98
C CYS A 198 9.14 -4.95 -4.55
N HIS A 199 8.77 -4.18 -5.57
CA HIS A 199 9.41 -2.91 -5.87
C HIS A 199 8.82 -1.79 -5.03
N LEU A 200 9.67 -0.92 -4.51
CA LEU A 200 9.27 0.42 -4.06
C LEU A 200 9.42 1.41 -5.21
N LEU A 201 8.36 2.16 -5.44
CA LEU A 201 8.21 3.17 -6.47
C LEU A 201 8.15 4.53 -5.76
N TYR A 202 9.17 5.35 -5.98
CA TYR A 202 9.24 6.74 -5.50
C TYR A 202 8.91 7.67 -6.65
N THR A 203 7.75 8.32 -6.57
CA THR A 203 7.30 9.23 -7.62
C THR A 203 7.73 10.65 -7.30
N TRP A 204 8.34 11.30 -8.29
CA TRP A 204 8.83 12.66 -8.26
C TRP A 204 8.18 13.48 -9.37
N ARG A 205 8.34 14.79 -9.35
CA ARG A 205 7.95 15.61 -10.50
C ARG A 205 8.79 15.16 -11.70
N ALA A 206 8.12 14.76 -12.78
CA ALA A 206 8.74 14.31 -14.02
C ALA A 206 9.58 13.03 -13.92
N GLY A 207 9.49 12.25 -12.84
CA GLY A 207 10.38 11.09 -12.65
C GLY A 207 9.82 10.00 -11.75
N LEU A 208 10.21 8.76 -12.03
CA LEU A 208 9.92 7.60 -11.21
C LEU A 208 11.21 6.85 -10.88
N VAL A 209 11.43 6.57 -9.60
CA VAL A 209 12.55 5.76 -9.14
C VAL A 209 12.02 4.43 -8.63
N ILE A 210 12.51 3.32 -9.18
CA ILE A 210 12.05 1.97 -8.86
C ILE A 210 13.22 1.19 -8.26
N VAL A 211 13.03 0.61 -7.08
CA VAL A 211 14.04 -0.25 -6.43
C VAL A 211 13.40 -1.55 -5.95
N PRO A 212 13.99 -2.73 -6.22
CA PRO A 212 13.51 -4.00 -5.67
C PRO A 212 13.90 -4.11 -4.20
N ILE A 213 12.96 -4.59 -3.38
CA ILE A 213 13.15 -4.88 -1.97
C ILE A 213 13.14 -6.39 -1.76
N PHE A 214 14.13 -6.86 -1.02
CA PHE A 214 14.33 -8.26 -0.69
C PHE A 214 14.32 -8.44 0.82
N ARG A 215 13.88 -9.63 1.27
CA ARG A 215 13.96 -10.03 2.67
C ARG A 215 15.43 -10.11 3.11
N GLN A 216 15.76 -9.53 4.25
CA GLN A 216 17.11 -9.58 4.84
C GLN A 216 17.32 -10.71 5.85
#